data_AF-A0A8H6VVA1-F1
#
_entry.id   AF-A0A8H6VVA1-F1
#
_cell.length_a   1.000
_cell.length_b   1.000
_cell.length_c   1.000
_cell.angle_alpha   90.00
_cell.angle_beta   90.00
_cell.angle_gamma   90.00
#
_symmetry.space_group_name_H-M   'P 1'
#
loop_
_entity.id
_entity.type
_entity.pdbx_description
1 polymer ?
#
loop_
_entity_poly.entity_id
_entity_poly.type
_entity_poly.pdbx_seq_one_letter_code
_entity_poly.pdbx_strand_id
1 'polypeptide(L)'
;MVIKHRAVPLDPKDKSSALAPSERFIFRAEDKVFWTRKNVGAGRVADLIATQLKRSSTKALFLAKESGDRCQNDLSLSSQLVEGGLVTLCEEDI
;
A
#
# COMPACT_ATOMS: atom_id res chain seq x y z
N MET A 1 4.35 -17.19 10.58
CA MET A 1 4.58 -15.99 9.75
C MET A 1 4.40 -14.73 10.60
N VAL A 2 5.51 -14.09 10.99
CA VAL A 2 5.60 -12.97 11.96
C VAL A 2 5.37 -11.60 11.27
N ILE A 3 4.68 -11.57 10.14
CA ILE A 3 4.56 -10.36 9.31
C ILE A 3 3.51 -9.40 9.91
N LYS A 4 2.46 -9.96 10.55
CA LYS A 4 1.34 -9.18 11.12
C LYS A 4 1.76 -8.24 12.25
N HIS A 5 2.76 -8.61 13.05
CA HIS A 5 3.23 -7.79 14.17
C HIS A 5 4.11 -6.61 13.74
N ARG A 6 4.65 -6.63 12.51
CA ARG A 6 5.49 -5.55 11.96
C ARG A 6 4.71 -4.60 11.04
N ALA A 7 3.48 -4.94 10.70
CA ALA A 7 2.65 -4.14 9.82
C ALA A 7 2.21 -2.85 10.52
N VAL A 8 2.58 -1.69 9.95
CA VAL A 8 2.14 -0.39 10.44
C VAL A 8 0.93 0.10 9.63
N PRO A 9 0.02 0.89 10.23
CA PRO A 9 -1.09 1.46 9.48
C PRO A 9 -0.55 2.34 8.35
N LEU A 10 -1.10 2.15 7.16
CA LEU A 10 -0.79 2.98 6.01
C LEU A 10 -1.40 4.37 6.15
N ASP A 11 -2.67 4.44 6.56
CA ASP A 11 -3.31 5.72 6.87
C ASP A 11 -2.96 6.13 8.32
N PRO A 12 -2.28 7.27 8.54
CA PRO A 12 -1.96 7.73 9.89
C PRO A 12 -3.21 8.03 10.74
N LYS A 13 -4.38 8.19 10.12
CA LYS A 13 -5.67 8.33 10.82
C LYS A 13 -6.25 6.99 11.27
N ASP A 14 -5.83 5.87 10.67
CA ASP A 14 -6.27 4.55 11.07
C ASP A 14 -5.56 4.12 12.36
N LYS A 15 -6.31 4.15 13.48
CA LYS A 15 -5.83 3.62 14.76
C LYS A 15 -5.79 2.09 14.68
N SER A 16 -4.76 1.48 15.26
CA SER A 16 -4.62 0.01 15.38
C SER A 16 -5.76 -0.70 16.11
N SER A 17 -6.66 0.01 16.78
CA SER A 17 -7.88 -0.52 17.40
C SER A 17 -9.13 -0.37 16.51
N ALA A 18 -9.06 0.34 15.39
CA ALA A 18 -10.22 0.72 14.58
C ALA A 18 -10.62 -0.35 13.55
N LEU A 19 -9.76 -1.33 13.26
CA LEU A 19 -10.03 -2.38 12.27
C LEU A 19 -9.66 -3.76 12.82
N ALA A 20 -10.53 -4.75 12.64
CA ALA A 20 -10.21 -6.12 13.01
C ALA A 20 -9.03 -6.66 12.16
N PRO A 21 -8.13 -7.49 12.70
CA PRO A 21 -7.01 -8.05 11.93
C PRO A 21 -7.42 -8.80 10.64
N SER A 22 -8.65 -9.32 10.58
CA SER A 22 -9.23 -9.99 9.40
C SER A 22 -9.61 -9.04 8.26
N GLU A 23 -9.81 -7.76 8.57
CA GLU A 23 -10.20 -6.71 7.61
C GLU A 23 -8.98 -5.94 7.08
N ARG A 24 -7.83 -6.16 7.70
CA ARG A 24 -6.56 -5.54 7.30
C ARG A 24 -5.99 -6.29 6.11
N PHE A 25 -5.70 -5.55 5.06
CA PHE A 25 -4.91 -6.03 3.94
C PHE A 25 -3.46 -5.66 4.20
N ILE A 26 -2.61 -6.67 4.38
CA ILE A 26 -1.19 -6.50 4.68
C ILE A 26 -0.41 -6.61 3.38
N PHE A 27 0.53 -5.71 3.15
CA PHE A 27 1.41 -5.72 1.99
C PHE A 27 2.77 -5.13 2.37
N ARG A 28 3.77 -5.38 1.53
CA ARG A 28 5.12 -4.82 1.68
C ARG A 28 5.30 -3.73 0.65
N ALA A 29 5.77 -2.56 1.08
CA ALA A 29 6.19 -1.50 0.18
C ALA A 29 7.61 -1.08 0.54
N GLU A 30 8.50 -1.18 -0.45
CA GLU A 30 9.95 -1.03 -0.24
C GLU A 30 10.42 -1.93 0.93
N ASP A 31 11.03 -1.37 1.97
CA ASP A 31 11.53 -2.10 3.14
C ASP A 31 10.55 -2.16 4.32
N LYS A 32 9.30 -1.70 4.14
CA LYS A 32 8.31 -1.62 5.22
C LYS A 32 7.09 -2.48 4.95
N VAL A 33 6.52 -3.02 6.03
CA VAL A 33 5.27 -3.75 6.00
C VAL A 33 4.16 -2.79 6.41
N PHE A 34 3.16 -2.64 5.56
CA PHE A 34 2.00 -1.79 5.81
C PHE A 34 0.73 -2.63 5.89
N TRP A 35 -0.29 -2.08 6.56
CA TRP A 35 -1.65 -2.56 6.44
C TRP A 35 -2.59 -1.43 6.07
N THR A 36 -3.57 -1.75 5.24
CA THR A 36 -4.66 -0.85 4.84
C THR A 36 -5.99 -1.60 4.87
N ARG A 37 -7.11 -0.91 4.66
CA ARG A 37 -8.41 -1.56 4.52
C ARG A 37 -8.49 -2.23 3.13
N LYS A 38 -9.16 -3.38 3.02
CA LYS A 38 -9.31 -4.10 1.73
C LYS A 38 -9.94 -3.24 0.63
N ASN A 39 -10.82 -2.32 0.98
CA ASN A 39 -11.54 -1.46 0.03
C ASN A 39 -10.77 -0.20 -0.41
N VAL A 40 -9.47 -0.07 -0.12
CA VAL A 40 -8.70 1.11 -0.53
C VAL A 40 -8.15 0.91 -1.94
N GLY A 41 -8.47 1.85 -2.84
CA GLY A 41 -7.95 1.88 -4.21
C GLY A 41 -6.43 2.09 -4.28
N ALA A 42 -5.77 1.49 -5.26
CA ALA A 42 -4.31 1.50 -5.35
C ALA A 42 -3.72 2.93 -5.49
N GLY A 43 -4.42 3.86 -6.13
CA GLY A 43 -3.95 5.26 -6.24
C GLY A 43 -3.87 5.94 -4.88
N ARG A 44 -4.90 5.76 -4.05
CA ARG A 44 -4.89 6.27 -2.67
C ARG A 44 -3.81 5.63 -1.82
N VAL A 45 -3.57 4.32 -2.02
CA VAL A 45 -2.45 3.63 -1.36
C VAL A 45 -1.11 4.24 -1.78
N ALA A 46 -0.91 4.53 -3.07
CA ALA A 46 0.31 5.16 -3.58
C ALA A 46 0.58 6.51 -2.89
N ASP A 47 -0.43 7.38 -2.80
CA ASP A 47 -0.33 8.68 -2.12
C ASP A 47 0.02 8.54 -0.64
N LEU A 48 -0.61 7.57 0.05
CA LEU A 48 -0.34 7.32 1.46
C LEU A 48 1.06 6.75 1.68
N ILE A 49 1.53 5.84 0.81
CA ILE A 49 2.90 5.32 0.84
C ILE A 49 3.89 6.47 0.64
N ALA A 50 3.67 7.32 -0.36
CA ALA A 50 4.52 8.49 -0.60
C ALA A 50 4.56 9.44 0.59
N THR A 51 3.40 9.73 1.20
CA THR A 51 3.30 10.52 2.43
C THR A 51 4.13 9.90 3.56
N GLN A 52 4.03 8.57 3.72
CA GLN A 52 4.67 7.86 4.82
C GLN A 52 6.17 7.61 4.62
N LEU A 53 6.62 7.55 3.37
CA LEU A 53 8.01 7.55 2.97
C LEU A 53 8.60 8.96 2.88
N LYS A 54 7.79 10.01 3.12
CA LYS A 54 8.16 11.42 2.94
C LYS A 54 8.71 11.71 1.53
N ARG A 55 8.26 10.94 0.54
CA ARG A 55 8.52 11.18 -0.88
C ARG A 55 7.49 12.20 -1.36
N SER A 56 7.91 13.46 -1.43
CA SER A 56 7.17 14.48 -2.17
C SER A 56 7.60 14.36 -3.63
N SER A 57 6.71 13.84 -4.46
CA SER A 57 6.89 13.83 -5.91
C SER A 57 5.96 14.85 -6.54
N THR A 58 6.46 15.59 -7.53
CA THR A 58 5.64 16.41 -8.44
C THR A 58 5.08 15.58 -9.59
N LYS A 59 5.47 14.29 -9.70
CA LYS A 59 5.07 13.37 -10.76
C LYS A 59 3.88 12.50 -10.34
N ALA A 60 3.21 11.90 -11.33
CA ALA A 60 2.14 10.95 -11.05
C ALA A 60 2.73 9.67 -10.44
N LEU A 61 2.24 9.30 -9.25
CA LEU A 61 2.69 8.12 -8.52
C LEU A 61 1.83 6.91 -8.89
N PHE A 62 2.48 5.76 -9.05
CA PHE A 62 1.79 4.49 -9.25
C PHE A 62 2.48 3.37 -8.47
N LEU A 63 1.72 2.31 -8.21
CA LEU A 63 2.26 1.10 -7.58
C LEU A 63 2.56 0.07 -8.66
N ALA A 64 3.78 -0.44 -8.64
CA ALA A 64 4.18 -1.61 -9.43
C ALA A 64 4.22 -2.83 -8.52
N LYS A 65 3.72 -3.97 -9.00
CA LYS A 65 3.84 -5.26 -8.33
C LYS A 65 5.26 -5.81 -8.52
N GLU A 66 5.61 -6.81 -7.72
CA GLU A 66 6.85 -7.59 -7.89
C GLU A 66 6.95 -8.24 -9.28
N SER A 67 5.83 -8.54 -9.93
CA SER A 67 5.78 -9.05 -11.32
C SER A 67 6.16 -8.00 -12.37
N GLY A 68 6.29 -6.72 -12.00
CA GLY A 68 6.49 -5.61 -12.93
C GLY A 68 5.20 -4.99 -13.44
N ASP A 69 4.03 -5.55 -13.10
CA ASP A 69 2.73 -5.02 -13.52
C ASP A 69 2.34 -3.77 -12.72
N ARG A 70 1.84 -2.74 -13.41
CA ARG A 70 1.25 -1.56 -12.78
C ARG A 70 -0.11 -1.91 -12.17
N CYS A 71 -0.29 -1.58 -10.90
CA CYS A 71 -1.59 -1.61 -10.23
C CYS A 71 -2.48 -0.49 -10.80
N GLN A 72 -3.73 -0.83 -11.11
CA GLN A 72 -4.74 0.12 -11.53
C GLN A 72 -5.21 0.95 -10.33
N ASN A 73 -5.18 2.27 -10.48
CA ASN A 73 -5.49 3.21 -9.40
C ASN A 73 -6.95 3.12 -8.92
N ASP A 74 -7.87 2.79 -9.83
CA ASP A 74 -9.32 2.74 -9.57
C ASP A 74 -9.75 1.45 -8.85
N LEU A 75 -8.92 0.41 -8.89
CA LEU A 75 -9.23 -0.88 -8.28
C LEU A 75 -8.61 -1.00 -6.87
N SER A 76 -9.32 -1.72 -6.01
CA SER A 76 -8.86 -2.04 -4.66
C SER A 76 -7.54 -2.82 -4.70
N LEU A 77 -6.60 -2.47 -3.82
CA LEU A 77 -5.29 -3.13 -3.77
C LEU A 77 -5.43 -4.62 -3.45
N SER A 78 -6.38 -5.00 -2.58
CA SER A 78 -6.59 -6.40 -2.20
C SER A 78 -7.10 -7.29 -3.33
N SER A 79 -7.68 -6.71 -4.39
CA SER A 79 -8.14 -7.46 -5.57
C SER A 79 -7.02 -7.66 -6.58
N GLN A 80 -5.98 -6.85 -6.52
CA GLN A 80 -4.87 -6.84 -7.48
C GLN A 80 -3.60 -7.50 -6.94
N LEU A 81 -3.41 -7.47 -5.62
CA LEU A 81 -2.24 -7.97 -4.93
C LEU A 81 -2.62 -9.06 -3.94
N VAL A 82 -1.77 -10.09 -3.85
CA VAL A 82 -1.89 -11.13 -2.84
C VAL A 82 -1.48 -10.57 -1.47
N GLU A 83 -2.14 -11.01 -0.39
CA GLU A 83 -1.79 -10.59 0.97
C GLU A 83 -0.32 -10.95 1.29
N GLY A 84 0.45 -9.97 1.76
CA GLY A 84 1.91 -10.07 1.98
C GLY A 84 2.77 -9.84 0.74
N GLY A 85 2.15 -9.55 -0.41
CA GLY A 85 2.82 -9.22 -1.66
C GLY A 85 3.68 -7.96 -1.54
N LEU A 86 4.71 -7.88 -2.38
CA LEU A 86 5.59 -6.72 -2.48
C LEU A 86 5.10 -5.79 -3.59
N VAL A 87 5.01 -4.51 -3.26
CA VAL A 87 4.79 -3.42 -4.21
C VAL A 87 5.90 -2.40 -4.11
N THR A 88 6.18 -1.74 -5.22
CA THR A 88 7.16 -0.66 -5.30
C THR A 88 6.44 0.60 -5.72
N LEU A 89 6.76 1.71 -5.05
CA LEU A 89 6.30 3.03 -5.46
C LEU A 89 7.16 3.51 -6.63
N CYS A 90 6.52 3.75 -7.76
CA CYS A 90 7.16 4.27 -8.97
C CYS A 90 6.56 5.63 -9.35
N GLU A 91 7.36 6.42 -10.05
CA GLU A 91 6.99 7.76 -10.54
C GLU A 91 6.89 7.71 -12.07
N GLU A 92 5.86 8.33 -12.64
CA GLU A 92 5.67 8.46 -14.08
C GLU A 92 6.15 9.86 -14.52
N ASP A 93 7.20 9.92 -15.34
CA ASP A 93 7.60 11.14 -16.06
C ASP A 93 6.53 11.44 -17.13
N ILE A 94 5.96 12.65 -17.08
CA ILE A 94 4.98 13.16 -18.06
C ILE A 94 5.68 13.80 -19.25
#